data_AF-A0A7G2S6Y2-F1
#
_entry.id   AF-A0A7G2S6Y2-F1
#
_cell.length_a   1.000
_cell.length_b   1.000
_cell.length_c   1.000
_cell.angle_alpha   90.00
_cell.angle_beta   90.00
_cell.angle_gamma   90.00
#
_symmetry.space_group_name_H-M   'P 1'
#
loop_
_entity.id
_entity.type
_entity.pdbx_description
1 polymer ?
#
loop_
_entity_poly.entity_id
_entity_poly.type
_entity_poly.pdbx_seq_one_letter_code
_entity_poly.pdbx_strand_id
1 'polypeptide(L)'
;MDITEENYQEAYDAIRDILFMYVDMVESYRGFGHNIQRGRFSPLDFVDAPIYEPEGYTFAIDIHLLQSGSAISLLCELSDAWDEYQTWNVKGWPLIHEIKKANASGRFSHLPEIQEAINMAFGDDEDVFRDQLVKVYKSYVCAYFNKLSKSC
;
A
#
# COMPACT_ATOMS: atom_id res chain seq x y z
N MET A 1 -5.63 -2.56 12.99
CA MET A 1 -5.26 -1.89 14.24
C MET A 1 -6.08 -0.62 14.35
N ASP A 2 -6.43 -0.18 15.56
CA ASP A 2 -7.12 1.10 15.76
C ASP A 2 -6.09 2.18 16.08
N ILE A 3 -6.21 3.36 15.46
CA ILE A 3 -5.30 4.50 15.71
C ILE A 3 -5.91 5.36 16.82
N THR A 4 -5.21 5.50 17.94
CA THR A 4 -5.64 6.19 19.16
C THR A 4 -4.53 7.10 19.70
N GLU A 5 -4.79 7.79 20.82
CA GLU A 5 -3.80 8.66 21.47
C GLU A 5 -2.52 7.91 21.90
N GLU A 6 -2.62 6.58 22.11
CA GLU A 6 -1.50 5.76 22.56
C GLU A 6 -0.54 5.39 21.42
N ASN A 7 -1.01 5.35 20.16
CA ASN A 7 -0.25 4.81 19.03
C ASN A 7 -0.27 5.69 17.75
N TYR A 8 -0.90 6.86 17.76
CA TYR A 8 -0.96 7.73 16.57
C TYR A 8 0.42 8.12 16.03
N GLN A 9 1.46 8.08 16.85
CA GLN A 9 2.83 8.31 16.41
C GLN A 9 3.32 7.23 15.43
N GLU A 10 2.87 5.98 15.58
CA GLU A 10 3.19 4.90 14.64
C GLU A 10 2.56 5.15 13.26
N ALA A 11 1.37 5.76 13.23
CA ALA A 11 0.72 6.16 11.98
C ALA A 11 1.50 7.29 11.27
N TYR A 12 2.06 8.25 12.01
CA TYR A 12 2.94 9.26 11.44
C TYR A 12 4.23 8.67 10.87
N ASP A 13 4.84 7.73 11.59
CA ASP A 13 6.03 7.02 11.11
C ASP A 13 5.73 6.20 9.85
N ALA A 14 4.58 5.53 9.80
CA ALA A 14 4.11 4.84 8.60
C ALA A 14 3.89 5.79 7.41
N ILE A 15 3.30 6.97 7.64
CA ILE A 15 3.17 7.99 6.58
C ILE A 15 4.54 8.41 6.04
N ARG A 16 5.53 8.62 6.90
CA ARG A 16 6.90 8.96 6.45
C ARG A 16 7.49 7.86 5.58
N ASP A 17 7.33 6.60 5.99
CA ASP A 17 7.81 5.45 5.23
C ASP A 17 7.08 5.31 3.88
N ILE A 18 5.76 5.53 3.85
CA ILE A 18 4.96 5.56 2.62
C ILE A 18 5.43 6.66 1.66
N LEU A 19 5.70 7.86 2.17
CA LEU A 19 6.18 8.96 1.35
C LEU A 19 7.56 8.66 0.76
N PHE A 20 8.45 8.05 1.55
CA PHE A 20 9.74 7.58 1.07
C PHE A 20 9.59 6.52 -0.03
N MET A 21 8.71 5.54 0.18
CA MET A 21 8.36 4.52 -0.81
C MET A 21 7.85 5.15 -2.11
N TYR A 22 6.95 6.13 -2.03
CA TYR A 22 6.42 6.82 -3.21
C TYR A 22 7.51 7.56 -4.00
N VAL A 23 8.46 8.20 -3.30
CA VAL A 23 9.62 8.84 -3.94
C VAL A 23 10.46 7.80 -4.68
N ASP A 24 10.77 6.67 -4.04
CA ASP A 24 11.55 5.60 -4.67
C ASP A 24 10.85 5.02 -5.91
N MET A 25 9.54 4.77 -5.84
CA MET A 25 8.74 4.34 -6.99
C MET A 25 8.82 5.32 -8.17
N VAL A 26 8.84 6.62 -7.91
CA VAL A 26 8.91 7.65 -8.96
C VAL A 26 10.31 7.77 -9.55
N GLU A 27 11.33 7.92 -8.71
CA GLU A 27 12.69 8.24 -9.13
C GLU A 27 13.42 7.03 -9.71
N SER A 28 13.26 5.86 -9.08
CA SER A 28 14.02 4.66 -9.45
C SER A 28 13.37 3.89 -10.61
N TYR A 29 12.03 3.83 -10.65
CA TYR A 29 11.31 2.91 -11.56
C TYR A 29 10.24 3.58 -12.42
N ARG A 30 9.74 4.76 -12.05
CA ARG A 30 8.55 5.38 -12.63
C ARG A 30 7.33 4.46 -12.59
N GLY A 31 7.19 3.69 -11.52
CA GLY A 31 6.17 2.66 -11.38
C GLY A 31 6.45 1.72 -10.21
N PHE A 32 5.79 0.56 -10.24
CA PHE A 32 6.20 -0.59 -9.44
C PHE A 32 7.51 -1.16 -10.00
N GLY A 33 8.43 -1.55 -9.12
CA GLY A 33 9.73 -2.10 -9.49
C GLY A 33 10.19 -3.12 -8.46
N HIS A 34 11.28 -3.82 -8.79
CA HIS A 34 11.87 -4.82 -7.89
C HIS A 34 12.55 -4.14 -6.69
N ASN A 35 12.35 -4.63 -5.47
CA ASN A 35 13.02 -4.13 -4.26
C ASN A 35 12.75 -2.65 -3.92
N ILE A 36 11.53 -2.16 -4.17
CA ILE A 36 11.10 -0.84 -3.70
C ILE A 36 11.32 -0.73 -2.18
N GLN A 37 11.89 0.39 -1.74
CA GLN A 37 12.12 0.67 -0.33
C GLN A 37 10.81 1.04 0.39
N ARG A 38 10.35 0.18 1.30
CA ARG A 38 9.02 0.28 1.96
C ARG A 38 9.07 0.74 3.41
N GLY A 39 10.26 1.07 3.94
CA GLY A 39 10.42 1.40 5.35
C GLY A 39 10.27 0.18 6.27
N ARG A 40 9.77 0.39 7.50
CA ARG A 40 9.69 -0.66 8.54
C ARG A 40 8.29 -0.85 9.12
N PHE A 41 7.32 -0.06 8.70
CA PHE A 41 5.95 -0.17 9.19
C PHE A 41 5.28 -1.48 8.73
N SER A 42 4.28 -1.93 9.49
CA SER A 42 3.45 -3.10 9.16
C SER A 42 2.24 -2.66 8.33
N PRO A 43 2.19 -2.87 7.01
CA PRO A 43 1.13 -2.28 6.19
C PRO A 43 -0.24 -2.89 6.48
N LEU A 44 -0.26 -4.16 6.90
CA LEU A 44 -1.49 -4.84 7.32
C LEU A 44 -2.09 -4.25 8.59
N ASP A 45 -1.36 -3.47 9.40
CA ASP A 45 -1.96 -2.85 10.59
C ASP A 45 -2.79 -1.62 10.21
N PHE A 46 -2.41 -0.94 9.12
CA PHE A 46 -2.92 0.37 8.74
C PHE A 46 -3.86 0.37 7.53
N VAL A 47 -3.91 -0.71 6.75
CA VAL A 47 -4.65 -0.73 5.47
C VAL A 47 -6.13 -0.40 5.58
N ASP A 48 -6.77 -0.70 6.71
CA ASP A 48 -8.17 -0.40 7.01
C ASP A 48 -8.34 0.17 8.43
N ALA A 49 -7.26 0.73 9.00
CA ALA A 49 -7.26 1.22 10.36
C ALA A 49 -8.23 2.42 10.53
N PRO A 50 -9.16 2.38 11.48
CA PRO A 50 -9.92 3.56 11.87
C PRO A 50 -9.09 4.48 12.78
N ILE A 51 -9.42 5.78 12.79
CA ILE A 51 -8.87 6.76 13.73
C ILE A 51 -9.92 7.09 14.79
N TYR A 52 -9.52 7.00 16.06
CA TYR A 52 -10.30 7.42 17.22
C TYR A 52 -9.59 8.56 17.94
N GLU A 53 -9.98 9.79 17.59
CA GLU A 53 -9.43 11.00 18.22
C GLU A 53 -10.12 11.27 19.56
N PRO A 54 -9.39 11.69 20.62
CA PRO A 54 -10.00 12.12 21.86
C PRO A 54 -10.70 13.48 21.69
N GLU A 55 -11.67 13.76 22.56
CA GLU A 55 -12.43 15.00 22.51
C GLU A 55 -11.51 16.23 22.61
N GLY A 56 -11.61 17.15 21.64
CA GLY A 56 -10.84 18.39 21.61
C GLY A 56 -9.43 18.28 21.03
N TYR A 57 -9.04 17.14 20.46
CA TYR A 57 -7.74 16.95 19.82
C TYR A 57 -7.87 16.26 18.46
N THR A 58 -7.03 16.63 17.50
CA THR A 58 -6.99 16.02 16.16
C THR A 58 -5.55 15.60 15.86
N PHE A 59 -5.33 14.31 15.62
CA PHE A 59 -4.06 13.80 15.12
C PHE A 59 -4.04 14.12 13.62
N ALA A 60 -3.65 15.28 13.12
CA ALA A 60 -3.75 15.63 11.68
C ALA A 60 -3.09 14.61 10.68
N ILE A 61 -3.69 13.43 10.51
CA ILE A 61 -3.22 12.24 9.82
C ILE A 61 -4.03 12.15 8.54
N ASP A 62 -3.33 12.10 7.41
CA ASP A 62 -3.96 11.80 6.14
C ASP A 62 -4.29 10.30 6.08
N ILE A 63 -5.47 9.93 6.57
CA ILE A 63 -5.91 8.53 6.64
C ILE A 63 -5.98 7.88 5.25
N HIS A 64 -6.31 8.65 4.23
CA HIS A 64 -6.35 8.15 2.86
C HIS A 64 -4.96 7.80 2.36
N LEU A 65 -3.96 8.66 2.61
CA LEU A 65 -2.56 8.35 2.29
C LEU A 65 -2.08 7.12 3.06
N LEU A 66 -2.40 7.03 4.35
CA LEU A 66 -1.98 5.92 5.21
C LEU A 66 -2.56 4.58 4.72
N GLN A 67 -3.87 4.50 4.51
CA GLN A 67 -4.55 3.27 4.06
C GLN A 67 -4.13 2.88 2.64
N SER A 68 -4.15 3.83 1.69
CA SER A 68 -3.79 3.54 0.29
C SER A 68 -2.31 3.23 0.12
N GLY A 69 -1.42 3.96 0.82
CA GLY A 69 0.02 3.70 0.81
C GLY A 69 0.37 2.37 1.44
N SER A 70 -0.32 1.98 2.52
CA SER A 70 -0.19 0.64 3.10
C SER A 70 -0.57 -0.45 2.09
N ALA A 71 -1.68 -0.26 1.38
CA ALA A 71 -2.11 -1.22 0.36
C ALA A 71 -1.13 -1.28 -0.83
N ILE A 72 -0.53 -0.16 -1.23
CA ILE A 72 0.53 -0.12 -2.26
C ILE A 72 1.78 -0.86 -1.79
N SER A 73 2.19 -0.73 -0.53
CA SER A 73 3.31 -1.50 0.01
C SER A 73 3.06 -3.00 -0.07
N LEU A 74 1.82 -3.47 0.11
CA LEU A 74 1.46 -4.88 -0.06
C LEU A 74 1.44 -5.31 -1.53
N LEU A 75 1.07 -4.42 -2.45
CA LEU A 75 1.19 -4.66 -3.88
C LEU A 75 2.65 -4.76 -4.34
N CYS A 76 3.56 -3.97 -3.75
CA CYS A 76 5.00 -4.13 -3.99
C CYS A 76 5.47 -5.52 -3.57
N GLU A 77 5.00 -6.06 -2.44
CA GLU A 77 5.34 -7.43 -2.01
C GLU A 77 4.84 -8.48 -3.01
N LEU A 78 3.63 -8.32 -3.54
CA LEU A 78 3.10 -9.19 -4.57
C LEU A 78 3.88 -9.07 -5.88
N SER A 79 4.27 -7.84 -6.26
CA SER A 79 5.14 -7.57 -7.42
C SER A 79 6.47 -8.30 -7.28
N ASP A 80 7.14 -8.17 -6.13
CA ASP A 80 8.43 -8.83 -5.86
C ASP A 80 8.30 -10.36 -5.98
N ALA A 81 7.19 -10.96 -5.53
CA ALA A 81 6.94 -12.39 -5.68
C ALA A 81 6.83 -12.83 -7.15
N TRP A 82 6.13 -12.05 -7.98
CA TRP A 82 6.07 -12.29 -9.42
C TRP A 82 7.42 -12.08 -10.11
N ASP A 83 8.15 -11.02 -9.74
CA ASP A 83 9.47 -10.72 -10.29
C ASP A 83 10.49 -11.84 -10.00
N GLU A 84 10.45 -12.41 -8.79
CA GLU A 84 11.42 -13.42 -8.34
C GLU A 84 11.05 -14.85 -8.71
N TYR A 85 9.76 -15.19 -8.71
CA TYR A 85 9.31 -16.58 -8.82
C TYR A 85 8.29 -16.82 -9.94
N GLN A 86 7.86 -15.78 -10.65
CA GLN A 86 6.82 -15.85 -11.70
C GLN A 86 5.50 -16.42 -11.17
N THR A 87 5.25 -16.29 -9.86
CA THR A 87 4.03 -16.73 -9.20
C THR A 87 3.90 -16.07 -7.83
N TRP A 88 2.67 -15.83 -7.40
CA TRP A 88 2.39 -15.46 -6.01
C TRP A 88 2.51 -16.64 -5.04
N ASN A 89 2.39 -17.90 -5.51
CA ASN A 89 2.31 -19.07 -4.63
C ASN A 89 3.70 -19.55 -4.18
N VAL A 90 4.45 -18.67 -3.52
CA VAL A 90 5.82 -18.93 -3.07
C VAL A 90 5.81 -19.48 -1.64
N LYS A 91 6.35 -20.70 -1.47
CA LYS A 91 6.45 -21.32 -0.14
C LYS A 91 7.46 -20.57 0.72
N GLY A 92 7.04 -20.18 1.92
CA GLY A 92 7.90 -19.52 2.89
C GLY A 92 8.04 -18.01 2.72
N TRP A 93 7.34 -17.42 1.74
CA TRP A 93 7.23 -15.96 1.64
C TRP A 93 6.27 -15.45 2.74
N PRO A 94 6.75 -14.69 3.74
CA PRO A 94 5.98 -14.48 4.98
C PRO A 94 4.64 -13.76 4.78
N LEU A 95 4.60 -12.74 3.91
CA LEU A 95 3.49 -11.80 3.87
C LEU A 95 2.38 -12.18 2.88
N ILE A 96 2.69 -12.96 1.83
CA ILE A 96 1.75 -13.26 0.75
C ILE A 96 0.46 -13.94 1.26
N HIS A 97 0.60 -14.91 2.17
CA HIS A 97 -0.56 -15.59 2.75
C HIS A 97 -1.44 -14.65 3.59
N GLU A 98 -0.83 -13.72 4.32
CA GLU A 98 -1.56 -12.72 5.10
C GLU A 98 -2.27 -11.70 4.20
N ILE A 99 -1.65 -11.28 3.10
CA ILE A 99 -2.31 -10.44 2.08
C ILE A 99 -3.53 -11.15 1.50
N LYS A 100 -3.39 -12.43 1.15
CA LYS A 100 -4.49 -13.23 0.61
C LYS A 100 -5.66 -13.34 1.60
N LYS A 101 -5.34 -13.58 2.88
CA LYS A 101 -6.33 -13.64 3.96
C LYS A 101 -7.03 -12.30 4.16
N ALA A 102 -6.27 -11.20 4.21
CA ALA A 102 -6.80 -9.84 4.31
C ALA A 102 -7.75 -9.50 3.15
N ASN A 103 -7.41 -9.95 1.94
CA ASN A 103 -8.26 -9.75 0.77
C ASN A 103 -9.56 -10.54 0.86
N ALA A 104 -9.47 -11.82 1.25
CA ALA A 104 -10.65 -12.67 1.44
C ALA A 104 -11.59 -12.14 2.55
N SER A 105 -11.06 -11.46 3.56
CA SER A 105 -11.85 -10.82 4.62
C SER A 105 -12.34 -9.41 4.26
N GLY A 106 -12.10 -8.93 3.04
CA GLY A 106 -12.63 -7.66 2.54
C GLY A 106 -11.95 -6.40 3.07
N ARG A 107 -10.72 -6.50 3.61
CA ARG A 107 -10.01 -5.34 4.18
C ARG A 107 -9.72 -4.24 3.16
N PHE A 108 -9.59 -4.60 1.88
CA PHE A 108 -9.35 -3.66 0.78
C PHE A 108 -10.63 -3.13 0.11
N SER A 109 -11.83 -3.47 0.61
CA SER A 109 -13.09 -3.12 -0.05
C SER A 109 -13.33 -1.60 -0.21
N HIS A 110 -12.69 -0.79 0.62
CA HIS A 110 -12.73 0.67 0.53
C HIS A 110 -11.74 1.26 -0.50
N LEU A 111 -10.91 0.43 -1.14
CA LEU A 111 -9.92 0.77 -2.17
C LEU A 111 -10.12 -0.12 -3.41
N PRO A 112 -11.20 0.07 -4.20
CA PRO A 112 -11.63 -0.88 -5.21
C PRO A 112 -10.58 -1.14 -6.31
N GLU A 113 -9.88 -0.10 -6.78
CA GLU A 113 -8.84 -0.24 -7.82
C GLU A 113 -7.63 -1.06 -7.33
N ILE A 114 -7.28 -0.92 -6.04
CA ILE A 114 -6.22 -1.68 -5.41
C ILE A 114 -6.68 -3.11 -5.12
N GLN A 115 -7.92 -3.30 -4.65
CA GLN A 115 -8.49 -4.63 -4.45
C GLN A 115 -8.53 -5.42 -5.76
N GLU A 116 -8.86 -4.77 -6.88
CA GLU A 116 -8.79 -5.37 -8.21
C GLU A 116 -7.36 -5.82 -8.53
N ALA A 117 -6.35 -4.98 -8.30
CA ALA A 117 -4.95 -5.35 -8.49
C ALA A 117 -4.52 -6.55 -7.62
N ILE A 118 -4.95 -6.59 -6.36
CA ILE A 118 -4.67 -7.71 -5.45
C ILE A 118 -5.34 -9.00 -5.96
N ASN A 119 -6.58 -8.93 -6.44
CA ASN A 119 -7.27 -10.08 -7.04
C ASN A 119 -6.51 -10.61 -8.27
N MET A 120 -6.04 -9.71 -9.14
CA MET A 120 -5.25 -10.07 -10.31
C MET A 120 -3.89 -10.68 -9.93
N ALA A 121 -3.23 -10.14 -8.90
CA ALA A 121 -1.97 -10.69 -8.38
C ALA A 121 -2.09 -12.15 -7.92
N PHE A 122 -3.26 -12.55 -7.43
CA PHE A 122 -3.57 -13.92 -7.02
C PHE A 122 -4.14 -14.80 -8.14
N GLY A 123 -4.24 -14.28 -9.36
CA GLY A 123 -4.57 -15.03 -10.56
C GLY A 123 -3.37 -15.74 -11.16
N ASP A 124 -3.52 -16.15 -12.42
CA ASP A 124 -2.50 -16.90 -13.19
C ASP A 124 -1.89 -16.07 -14.33
N ASP A 125 -2.31 -14.80 -14.49
CA ASP A 125 -1.90 -13.92 -15.59
C ASP A 125 -1.12 -12.72 -15.04
N GLU A 126 0.21 -12.77 -15.20
CA GLU A 126 1.10 -11.70 -14.75
C GLU A 126 0.86 -10.40 -15.53
N ASP A 127 0.66 -10.45 -16.84
CA ASP A 127 0.52 -9.27 -17.69
C ASP A 127 -0.71 -8.45 -17.27
N VAL A 128 -1.84 -9.12 -16.99
CA VAL A 128 -3.05 -8.47 -16.47
C VAL A 128 -2.79 -7.79 -15.12
N PHE A 129 -2.02 -8.42 -14.24
CA PHE A 129 -1.62 -7.82 -12.96
C PHE A 129 -0.75 -6.58 -13.18
N ARG A 130 0.27 -6.65 -14.06
CA ARG A 130 1.17 -5.52 -14.37
C ARG A 130 0.43 -4.34 -14.98
N ASP A 131 -0.50 -4.58 -15.90
CA ASP A 131 -1.33 -3.54 -16.49
C ASP A 131 -2.16 -2.80 -15.44
N GLN A 132 -2.68 -3.53 -14.45
CA GLN A 132 -3.42 -2.91 -13.35
C GLN A 132 -2.51 -2.13 -12.40
N LEU A 133 -1.28 -2.62 -12.12
CA LEU A 133 -0.29 -1.88 -11.33
C LEU A 133 0.02 -0.50 -11.94
N VAL A 134 0.09 -0.39 -13.28
CA VAL A 134 0.27 0.90 -13.95
C VAL A 134 -0.87 1.88 -13.65
N LYS A 135 -2.11 1.39 -13.58
CA LYS A 135 -3.27 2.22 -13.23
C LYS A 135 -3.20 2.66 -11.76
N VAL A 136 -2.94 1.73 -10.85
CA VAL A 136 -2.79 2.02 -9.41
C VAL A 136 -1.69 3.05 -9.18
N TYR A 137 -0.52 2.88 -9.80
CA TYR A 137 0.58 3.83 -9.69
C TYR A 137 0.16 5.25 -10.09
N LYS A 138 -0.57 5.40 -11.20
CA LYS A 138 -1.05 6.71 -11.66
C LYS A 138 -2.12 7.29 -10.73
N SER A 139 -3.10 6.49 -10.32
CA SER A 139 -4.24 6.92 -9.50
C SER A 139 -3.86 7.34 -8.08
N TYR A 140 -2.82 6.74 -7.51
CA TYR A 140 -2.48 6.93 -6.10
C TYR A 140 -1.14 7.63 -5.91
N VAL A 141 -0.07 7.17 -6.56
CA VAL A 141 1.28 7.73 -6.37
C VAL A 141 1.47 9.01 -7.17
N CYS A 142 1.26 8.97 -8.49
CA CYS A 142 1.40 10.18 -9.31
C CYS A 142 0.37 11.25 -8.93
N ALA A 143 -0.88 10.84 -8.65
CA ALA A 143 -1.93 11.77 -8.24
C ALA A 143 -1.58 12.51 -6.94
N TYR A 144 -0.95 11.81 -5.97
CA TYR A 144 -0.50 12.43 -4.72
C TYR A 144 0.50 13.57 -4.98
N PHE A 145 1.59 13.30 -5.73
CA PHE A 145 2.58 14.34 -6.04
C PHE A 145 2.02 15.45 -6.93
N ASN A 146 1.14 15.11 -7.88
CA ASN A 146 0.45 16.11 -8.71
C ASN A 146 -0.48 17.03 -7.90
N LYS A 147 -1.08 16.53 -6.81
CA LYS A 147 -1.87 17.37 -5.90
C LYS A 147 -0.97 18.33 -5.13
N LEU A 148 0.17 17.85 -4.64
CA LEU A 148 1.14 18.68 -3.92
C LEU A 148 1.74 19.77 -4.81
N SER A 149 2.15 19.43 -6.04
CA SER A 149 2.76 20.38 -6.97
C SER A 149 1.81 21.49 -7.42
N LYS A 150 0.50 21.27 -7.38
CA LYS A 150 -0.52 22.30 -7.65
C LYS A 150 -0.85 23.17 -6.43
N SER A 151 -0.43 22.74 -5.24
CA SER A 151 -0.75 23.38 -3.96
C SER A 151 0.40 24.24 -3.42
N CYS A 152 1.56 24.22 -4.08
CA CYS A 152 2.76 25.01 -3.78
C CYS A 152 3.20 25.80 -5.00
#